data_AF-A0A7J9NFC3-F1
#
_entry.id   AF-A0A7J9NFC3-F1
#
_cell.length_a   1.000
_cell.length_b   1.000
_cell.length_c   1.000
_cell.angle_alpha   90.00
_cell.angle_beta   90.00
_cell.angle_gamma   90.00
#
_symmetry.space_group_name_H-M   'P 1'
#
loop_
_entity.id
_entity.type
_entity.pdbx_description
1 polymer ?
#
loop_
_entity_poly.entity_id
_entity_poly.type
_entity_poly.pdbx_seq_one_letter_code
_entity_poly.pdbx_strand_id
1 'polypeptide(L)' 'MLCVAFWLALVSPSHSQGEIKFCPTELKIAGQCGIKGGWDCFLAINAKVGASGMAMNCSCQPLPNNERNCKCMV' A
#
# COMPACT_ATOMS: atom_id res chain seq x y z
N MET A 1 -20.86 39.18 9.57
CA MET A 1 -19.90 39.05 8.44
C MET A 1 -18.80 38.02 8.76
N LEU A 2 -19.13 36.89 9.41
CA LEU A 2 -18.17 35.81 9.73
C LEU A 2 -18.37 34.56 8.84
N CYS A 3 -19.53 34.45 8.17
CA CYS A 3 -19.88 33.28 7.37
C CYS A 3 -19.07 33.17 6.06
N VAL A 4 -18.58 34.28 5.51
CA VAL A 4 -17.87 34.30 4.22
C VAL A 4 -16.45 33.73 4.35
N ALA A 5 -15.83 33.88 5.52
CA ALA A 5 -14.47 33.37 5.78
C ALA A 5 -14.42 31.82 5.83
N PHE A 6 -15.52 31.17 6.25
CA PHE A 6 -15.58 29.71 6.37
C PHE A 6 -15.63 29.00 5.00
N TRP A 7 -16.18 29.66 3.97
CA TRP A 7 -16.24 29.12 2.61
C TRP A 7 -14.92 29.23 1.85
N LEU A 8 -14.05 30.19 2.21
CA LEU A 8 -12.75 30.39 1.55
C LEU A 8 -11.70 29.34 1.96
N ALA A 9 -11.85 28.67 3.09
CA ALA A 9 -10.92 27.62 3.52
C ALA A 9 -11.07 26.30 2.71
N LEU A 10 -12.25 26.06 2.14
CA LEU A 10 -12.55 24.85 1.35
C LEU A 10 -11.98 24.90 -0.07
N VAL A 11 -11.64 26.10 -0.56
CA VAL A 11 -11.08 26.31 -1.91
C VAL A 11 -9.57 26.54 -1.80
N SER A 12 -8.89 25.67 -1.06
CA SER A 12 -7.44 25.55 -1.17
C SER A 12 -7.18 24.68 -2.41
N PRO A 13 -6.60 25.19 -3.51
CA PRO A 13 -6.27 24.34 -4.64
C PRO A 13 -5.25 23.31 -4.15
N SER A 14 -5.67 22.06 -4.07
CA SER A 14 -4.81 20.92 -3.76
C SER A 14 -3.80 20.76 -4.89
N HIS A 15 -2.71 21.53 -4.83
CA HIS A 15 -1.54 21.36 -5.69
C HIS A 15 -0.80 20.10 -5.24
N SER A 16 -1.31 18.94 -5.64
CA SER A 16 -0.53 17.73 -5.69
C SER A 16 -0.83 17.01 -7.00
N GLN A 17 -0.43 17.63 -8.12
CA GLN A 17 -0.12 16.89 -9.34
C GLN A 17 1.28 16.26 -9.21
N GLY A 18 1.59 15.67 -8.05
CA GLY A 18 2.74 14.79 -7.93
C GLY A 18 2.37 13.47 -8.59
N GLU A 19 3.16 13.01 -9.55
CA GLU A 19 3.03 11.64 -10.06
C GLU A 19 3.02 10.66 -8.88
N ILE A 20 2.09 9.71 -8.89
CA ILE A 20 2.03 8.67 -7.87
C ILE A 20 3.33 7.86 -7.98
N LYS A 21 4.17 7.94 -6.96
CA LYS A 21 5.40 7.16 -6.86
C LYS A 21 5.14 5.97 -5.96
N PHE A 22 5.36 4.78 -6.50
CA PHE A 22 5.29 3.55 -5.74
C PHE A 22 6.69 3.14 -5.27
N CYS A 23 6.79 2.69 -4.03
CA CYS A 23 8.03 2.23 -3.42
C CYS A 23 8.01 0.71 -3.16
N PRO A 24 9.15 0.02 -3.35
CA PRO A 24 9.24 -1.39 -3.02
C PRO A 24 9.05 -1.58 -1.51
N THR A 25 8.15 -2.50 -1.15
CA THR A 25 7.83 -2.87 0.22
C THR A 25 7.87 -4.38 0.38
N GLU A 26 8.54 -4.85 1.42
CA GLU A 26 8.64 -6.27 1.74
C GLU A 26 8.00 -6.61 3.10
N LEU A 27 7.53 -7.86 3.20
CA LEU A 27 7.00 -8.46 4.42
C LEU A 27 7.27 -9.96 4.45
N LYS A 28 7.94 -10.43 5.50
CA LYS A 28 8.16 -11.86 5.76
C LYS A 28 7.00 -12.44 6.58
N ILE A 29 6.47 -13.58 6.15
CA ILE A 29 5.31 -14.23 6.79
C ILE A 29 5.59 -15.74 6.90
N ALA A 30 5.06 -16.39 7.93
CA ALA A 30 5.07 -17.85 8.03
C ALA A 30 4.21 -18.51 6.94
N GLY A 31 4.57 -19.73 6.57
CA GLY A 31 3.94 -20.54 5.53
C GLY A 31 4.61 -20.45 4.15
N GLN A 32 4.22 -21.36 3.25
CA GLN A 32 4.67 -21.39 1.85
C GLN A 32 3.82 -20.49 0.94
N CYS A 33 4.34 -20.17 -0.24
CA CYS A 33 3.54 -19.54 -1.30
C CYS A 33 2.50 -20.53 -1.83
N GLY A 34 1.22 -20.16 -1.77
CA GLY A 34 0.14 -20.91 -2.42
C GLY A 34 0.00 -20.54 -3.91
N ILE A 35 -0.93 -21.20 -4.60
CA ILE A 35 -1.27 -20.92 -6.02
C ILE A 35 -1.61 -19.43 -6.22
N LYS A 36 -2.19 -18.78 -5.20
CA LYS A 36 -2.54 -17.36 -5.18
C LYS A 36 -1.58 -16.50 -4.35
N GLY A 37 -0.32 -16.90 -4.21
CA GLY A 37 0.64 -16.25 -3.31
C GLY A 37 0.78 -14.73 -3.52
N GLY A 38 0.72 -14.24 -4.77
CA GLY A 38 0.74 -12.79 -5.03
C GLY A 38 -0.47 -12.05 -4.45
N TRP A 39 -1.66 -12.67 -4.48
CA TRP A 39 -2.88 -12.12 -3.88
C TRP A 39 -2.83 -12.16 -2.35
N ASP A 40 -2.33 -13.25 -1.77
CA ASP A 40 -2.10 -13.35 -0.33
C ASP A 40 -1.16 -12.23 0.16
N CYS A 41 -0.10 -11.96 -0.61
CA CYS A 41 0.84 -10.88 -0.33
C CYS A 41 0.22 -9.49 -0.50
N PHE A 42 -0.64 -9.30 -1.51
CA PHE A 42 -1.42 -8.06 -1.66
C PHE A 42 -2.26 -7.78 -0.41
N LEU A 43 -3.00 -8.78 0.09
CA LEU A 43 -3.82 -8.61 1.30
C LEU A 43 -2.96 -8.30 2.53
N ALA A 44 -1.86 -9.02 2.73
CA ALA A 44 -0.99 -8.85 3.89
C ALA A 44 -0.27 -7.49 3.90
N ILE A 45 0.21 -7.02 2.75
CA ILE A 45 0.87 -5.71 2.66
C ILE A 45 -0.16 -4.57 2.84
N ASN A 46 -1.35 -4.65 2.24
CA ASN A 46 -2.39 -3.64 2.46
C ASN A 46 -2.80 -3.55 3.94
N ALA A 47 -2.88 -4.69 4.64
CA ALA A 47 -3.12 -4.71 6.07
C ALA A 47 -2.01 -4.03 6.89
N LYS A 48 -0.75 -4.08 6.41
CA LYS A 48 0.40 -3.43 7.07
C LYS A 48 0.46 -1.92 6.82
N VAL A 49 0.19 -1.47 5.60
CA VAL A 49 0.35 -0.05 5.20
C VAL A 49 -0.90 0.80 5.46
N GLY A 50 -2.06 0.17 5.66
CA GLY A 50 -3.31 0.85 5.99
C GLY A 50 -3.82 1.76 4.86
N ALA A 51 -4.69 2.72 5.21
CA ALA A 51 -5.34 3.60 4.25
C ALA A 51 -4.39 4.60 3.54
N SER A 52 -3.14 4.70 3.99
CA SER A 52 -2.13 5.60 3.42
C SER A 52 -1.39 5.05 2.21
N GLY A 53 -1.58 3.78 1.85
CA GLY A 53 -0.90 3.14 0.73
C GLY A 53 -1.76 2.12 0.02
N MET A 54 -1.45 1.82 -1.24
CA MET A 54 -2.13 0.80 -2.03
C MET A 54 -1.11 -0.14 -2.64
N ALA A 55 -1.09 -1.40 -2.16
CA ALA A 55 -0.15 -2.37 -2.71
C ALA A 55 -0.53 -2.77 -4.13
N MET A 56 0.47 -2.91 -5.00
CA MET A 56 0.36 -3.38 -6.37
C MET A 56 1.60 -4.18 -6.77
N ASN A 57 1.50 -4.89 -7.91
CA ASN A 57 2.59 -5.71 -8.46
C ASN A 57 3.21 -6.66 -7.41
N CYS A 58 2.35 -7.31 -6.64
CA CYS A 58 2.76 -8.18 -5.55
C CYS A 58 3.25 -9.55 -6.04
N SER A 59 4.35 -10.01 -5.46
CA SER A 59 4.93 -11.33 -5.69
C SER A 59 5.17 -12.06 -4.36
N CYS A 60 5.13 -13.38 -4.42
CA CYS A 60 5.43 -14.25 -3.29
C CYS A 60 6.66 -15.08 -3.63
N GLN A 61 7.66 -15.04 -2.76
CA GLN A 61 8.88 -15.82 -2.87
C GLN A 61 8.97 -16.79 -1.68
N PRO A 62 8.98 -18.12 -1.90
CA PRO A 62 9.16 -19.07 -0.81
C PRO A 62 10.56 -18.92 -0.20
N LEU A 63 10.65 -19.12 1.11
CA LEU A 63 11.88 -19.09 1.88
C LEU A 63 12.07 -20.42 2.64
N PRO A 64 13.30 -20.70 3.12
CA PRO A 64 13.54 -21.80 4.05
C PRO A 64 12.69 -21.70 5.31
N ASN A 65 12.60 -22.80 6.08
CA ASN A 65 11.94 -22.85 7.39
C ASN A 65 10.43 -22.56 7.38
N ASN A 66 9.74 -22.91 6.29
CA ASN A 66 8.31 -22.68 6.13
C ASN A 66 7.94 -21.20 6.28
N GLU A 67 8.68 -20.34 5.59
CA GLU A 67 8.41 -18.90 5.48
C GLU A 67 8.26 -18.49 4.02
N ARG A 68 7.69 -17.29 3.80
CA ARG A 68 7.60 -16.65 2.49
C ARG A 68 7.88 -15.16 2.61
N ASN A 69 8.52 -14.61 1.60
CA ASN A 69 8.69 -13.17 1.44
C ASN A 69 7.64 -12.63 0.47
N CYS A 70 6.90 -11.62 0.91
CA CYS A 70 5.99 -10.85 0.09
C CYS A 70 6.68 -9.57 -0.36
N LYS A 71 6.71 -9.32 -1.68
CA LYS A 71 7.27 -8.10 -2.26
C LYS A 71 6.22 -7.41 -3.11
N CYS A 72 5.91 -6.15 -2.80
CA CYS A 72 4.94 -5.33 -3.53
C CYS A 72 5.50 -3.93 -3.77
N MET A 73 4.84 -3.18 -4.63
CA MET A 73 5.01 -1.73 -4.77
C MET A 73 3.84 -1.06 -4.02
N VAL A 74 4.10 -0.06 -3.17
CA VAL A 74 3.08 0.67 -2.39
C VAL A 74 3.22 2.16 -2.60
#